data_AF-A0A150RPE3-F1
#
_entry.id   AF-A0A150RPE3-F1
#
_cell.length_a   1.000
_cell.length_b   1.000
_cell.length_c   1.000
_cell.angle_alpha   90.00
_cell.angle_beta   90.00
_cell.angle_gamma   90.00
#
_symmetry.space_group_name_H-M   'P 1'
#
loop_
_entity.id
_entity.type
_entity.pdbx_description
1 polymer ?
#
loop_
_entity_poly.entity_id
_entity_poly.type
_entity_poly.pdbx_seq_one_letter_code
_entity_poly.pdbx_strand_id
1 'polypeptide(L)'
;MQLRIEEDRLTLTLEGAERLWAVKLAPIVVPRAHVVRAEAALPPATWRQIRAPGTSLPGVIKAGTYYTDRGKEFWYTLQSRKDNPLTIELEGEPYRRLVLTPDGPPGWAERINAWVRG
;
A
#
# COMPACT_ATOMS: atom_id res chain seq x y z
N MET A 1 8.98 -6.40 2.88
CA MET A 1 8.54 -5.02 2.56
C MET A 1 8.79 -4.07 3.73
N GLN A 2 9.44 -2.93 3.48
CA GLN A 2 9.73 -1.91 4.49
C GLN A 2 8.88 -0.64 4.27
N LEU A 3 8.29 -0.15 5.36
CA LEU A 3 7.66 1.17 5.43
C LEU A 3 8.55 2.11 6.27
N ARG A 4 8.80 3.31 5.78
CA ARG A 4 9.64 4.31 6.46
C ARG A 4 8.93 5.67 6.45
N ILE A 5 8.76 6.25 7.62
CA ILE A 5 8.30 7.64 7.78
C ILE A 5 9.54 8.49 8.02
N GLU A 6 9.65 9.56 7.23
CA GLU A 6 10.63 10.63 7.39
C GLU A 6 9.86 11.94 7.68
N GLU A 7 10.56 13.05 7.88
CA GLU A 7 9.93 14.30 8.28
C GLU A 7 8.86 14.77 7.27
N ASP A 8 9.19 14.74 5.98
CA ASP A 8 8.38 15.28 4.89
C ASP A 8 7.76 14.22 3.97
N ARG A 9 8.06 12.92 4.17
CA ARG A 9 7.64 11.84 3.25
C ARG A 9 7.45 10.48 3.91
N LEU A 10 6.59 9.69 3.30
CA LEU A 10 6.42 8.26 3.53
C LEU A 10 7.05 7.49 2.37
N THR A 11 7.94 6.55 2.67
CA THR A 11 8.58 5.70 1.68
C THR A 11 8.19 4.23 1.90
N LEU A 12 7.71 3.62 0.83
CA LEU A 12 7.41 2.19 0.74
C LEU A 12 8.43 1.52 -0.19
N THR A 13 9.19 0.59 0.38
CA THR A 13 10.21 -0.20 -0.32
C THR A 13 9.83 -1.68 -0.30
N LEU A 14 9.78 -2.31 -1.47
CA LEU A 14 9.65 -3.77 -1.58
C LEU A 14 11.05 -4.41 -1.53
N GLU A 15 11.22 -5.49 -0.76
CA GLU A 15 12.53 -6.11 -0.53
C GLU A 15 12.60 -7.54 -1.12
N GLY A 16 13.78 -7.98 -1.56
CA GLY A 16 14.00 -9.37 -2.01
C GLY A 16 13.31 -9.75 -3.33
N ALA A 17 12.88 -11.01 -3.44
CA ALA A 17 12.23 -11.56 -4.63
C ALA A 17 10.94 -10.78 -5.01
N GLU A 18 10.33 -10.07 -4.05
CA GLU A 18 9.18 -9.16 -4.24
C GLU A 18 9.42 -8.12 -5.34
N ARG A 19 10.69 -7.74 -5.55
CA ARG A 19 11.14 -6.79 -6.59
C ARG A 19 11.24 -7.41 -7.99
N LEU A 20 11.36 -8.74 -8.11
CA LEU A 20 11.33 -9.48 -9.38
C LEU A 20 9.88 -9.73 -9.85
N TRP A 21 8.91 -9.71 -8.94
CA TRP A 21 7.51 -10.03 -9.22
C TRP A 21 6.62 -8.79 -9.45
N ALA A 22 7.01 -7.63 -8.91
CA ALA A 22 6.40 -6.36 -9.21
C ALA A 22 7.18 -5.65 -10.32
N VAL A 23 6.52 -5.30 -11.43
CA VAL A 23 7.07 -4.48 -12.53
C VAL A 23 7.58 -3.09 -12.05
N LYS A 24 7.42 -2.76 -10.77
CA LYS A 24 7.98 -1.56 -10.13
C LYS A 24 9.24 -1.89 -9.36
N LEU A 25 10.38 -1.63 -10.00
CA LEU A 25 11.72 -1.75 -9.42
C LEU A 25 12.08 -0.60 -8.45
N ALA A 26 11.26 0.46 -8.40
CA ALA A 26 11.50 1.68 -7.63
C ALA A 26 10.58 1.78 -6.39
N PRO A 27 11.06 2.35 -5.27
CA PRO A 27 10.24 2.66 -4.10
C PRO A 27 9.06 3.58 -4.45
N ILE A 28 7.97 3.47 -3.70
CA ILE A 28 6.86 4.44 -3.75
C ILE A 28 7.14 5.47 -2.65
N VAL A 29 7.43 6.71 -3.07
CA VAL A 29 7.67 7.84 -2.18
C VAL A 29 6.46 8.76 -2.26
N VAL A 30 5.89 9.11 -1.11
CA VAL A 30 4.69 9.93 -1.00
C VAL A 30 4.99 11.10 -0.08
N PRO A 31 4.86 12.36 -0.54
CA PRO A 31 4.97 13.53 0.33
C PRO A 31 3.94 13.49 1.45
N ARG A 32 4.30 13.97 2.63
CA ARG A 32 3.41 14.05 3.80
C ARG A 32 2.10 14.76 3.49
N ALA A 33 2.18 15.87 2.75
CA ALA A 33 1.03 16.67 2.35
C ALA A 33 0.01 15.91 1.48
N HIS A 34 0.43 14.81 0.85
CA HIS A 34 -0.41 13.98 -0.01
C HIS A 34 -1.02 12.79 0.73
N VAL A 35 -0.66 12.57 2.00
CA VAL A 35 -1.26 11.51 2.83
C VAL A 35 -2.47 12.06 3.56
N VAL A 36 -3.65 11.58 3.18
CA VAL A 36 -4.93 12.05 3.74
C VAL A 36 -5.20 11.38 5.09
N ARG A 37 -5.11 10.04 5.13
CA ARG A 37 -5.37 9.22 6.31
C ARG A 37 -4.87 7.80 6.12
N ALA A 38 -4.69 7.09 7.23
CA ALA A 38 -4.40 5.67 7.27
C ALA A 38 -5.41 4.91 8.14
N GLU A 39 -5.75 3.69 7.73
CA GLU A 39 -6.68 2.80 8.42
C GLU A 39 -6.09 1.41 8.58
N ALA A 40 -6.27 0.79 9.75
CA ALA A 40 -5.92 -0.61 9.99
C ALA A 40 -7.00 -1.56 9.45
N ALA A 41 -7.40 -1.37 8.18
CA ALA A 41 -8.48 -2.10 7.53
C ALA A 41 -8.20 -2.24 6.03
N LEU A 42 -8.80 -3.27 5.40
CA LEU A 42 -8.85 -3.37 3.94
C LEU A 42 -9.97 -2.45 3.40
N PRO A 43 -9.80 -1.88 2.20
CA PRO A 43 -10.89 -1.12 1.59
C PRO A 43 -12.03 -2.09 1.24
N PRO A 44 -13.29 -1.60 1.14
CA PRO A 44 -14.44 -2.42 0.78
C PRO A 44 -14.17 -3.24 -0.49
N ALA A 45 -14.61 -4.50 -0.49
CA ALA A 45 -14.47 -5.36 -1.66
C ALA A 45 -15.25 -4.77 -2.84
N THR A 46 -14.64 -4.77 -4.03
CA THR A 46 -15.30 -4.35 -5.28
C THR A 46 -15.08 -5.41 -6.35
N TRP A 47 -16.14 -5.72 -7.09
CA TRP A 47 -16.12 -6.62 -8.24
C TRP A 47 -15.64 -5.89 -9.52
N ARG A 48 -15.63 -4.55 -9.50
CA ARG A 48 -15.21 -3.69 -10.61
C ARG A 48 -13.74 -3.32 -10.49
N GLN A 49 -12.86 -4.31 -10.64
CA GLN A 49 -11.42 -4.09 -10.65
C GLN A 49 -10.79 -4.63 -11.93
N ILE A 50 -10.03 -3.78 -12.62
CA ILE A 50 -9.17 -4.18 -13.73
C ILE A 50 -7.74 -4.17 -13.21
N ARG A 51 -7.08 -5.32 -13.29
CA ARG A 51 -5.69 -5.44 -12.84
C ARG A 51 -4.76 -5.06 -13.99
N ALA A 52 -3.78 -4.20 -13.72
CA ALA A 52 -2.68 -4.00 -14.66
C ALA A 52 -1.94 -5.34 -14.88
N PRO A 53 -1.41 -5.63 -16.09
CA PRO A 53 -0.62 -6.83 -16.31
C PRO A 53 0.54 -6.90 -15.30
N GLY A 54 0.72 -8.07 -14.69
CA GLY A 54 1.73 -8.30 -13.64
C GLY A 54 1.51 -9.60 -12.89
N THR A 55 2.49 -9.98 -12.06
CA THR A 55 2.52 -11.29 -11.38
C THR A 55 1.63 -11.29 -10.16
N SER A 56 0.54 -12.04 -10.15
CA SER A 56 -0.16 -12.46 -8.92
C SER A 56 0.05 -13.95 -8.84
N LEU A 57 0.42 -14.44 -7.66
CA LEU A 57 0.28 -15.84 -7.31
C LEU A 57 -1.06 -15.95 -6.56
N PRO A 58 -2.11 -16.45 -7.22
CA PRO A 58 -3.41 -16.64 -6.57
C PRO A 58 -3.24 -17.48 -5.29
N GLY A 59 -3.85 -17.04 -4.19
CA GLY A 59 -3.83 -17.74 -2.90
C GLY A 59 -2.63 -17.43 -1.99
N VAL A 60 -1.60 -16.72 -2.46
CA VAL A 60 -0.40 -16.41 -1.65
C VAL A 60 -0.24 -14.91 -1.42
N ILE A 61 -0.29 -14.13 -2.49
CA ILE A 61 -0.03 -12.69 -2.44
C ILE A 61 -0.88 -11.92 -3.46
N LYS A 62 -1.45 -10.80 -3.02
CA LYS A 62 -2.04 -9.79 -3.91
C LYS A 62 -1.05 -8.63 -4.01
N ALA A 63 -0.29 -8.61 -5.10
CA ALA A 63 0.70 -7.58 -5.40
C ALA A 63 0.42 -6.92 -6.75
N GLY A 64 0.56 -5.60 -6.83
CA GLY A 64 0.55 -4.86 -8.09
C GLY A 64 -0.44 -3.70 -8.13
N THR A 65 -0.66 -3.19 -9.34
CA THR A 65 -1.55 -2.04 -9.57
C THR A 65 -2.94 -2.51 -9.99
N TYR A 66 -3.95 -1.99 -9.32
CA TYR A 66 -5.36 -2.24 -9.59
C TYR A 66 -6.05 -0.94 -9.94
N TYR A 67 -6.88 -0.96 -10.97
CA TYR A 67 -7.78 0.14 -11.29
C TYR A 67 -9.17 -0.26 -10.81
N THR A 68 -9.71 0.52 -9.89
CA THR A 68 -11.06 0.36 -9.36
C THR A 68 -11.89 1.58 -9.72
N ASP A 69 -13.19 1.53 -9.40
CA ASP A 69 -14.08 2.69 -9.39
C ASP A 69 -13.61 3.82 -8.46
N ARG A 70 -12.70 3.53 -7.53
CA ARG A 70 -12.10 4.48 -6.58
C ARG A 70 -10.77 5.03 -7.07
N GLY A 71 -10.37 4.68 -8.29
CA GLY A 71 -9.11 5.08 -8.90
C GLY A 71 -8.02 4.00 -8.84
N LYS A 72 -6.79 4.44 -9.10
CA LYS A 72 -5.61 3.57 -9.16
C LYS A 72 -5.12 3.25 -7.76
N GLU A 73 -5.03 1.98 -7.43
CA GLU A 73 -4.60 1.47 -6.13
C GLU A 73 -3.34 0.63 -6.29
N PHE A 74 -2.42 0.77 -5.34
CA PHE A 74 -1.31 -0.15 -5.21
C PHE A 74 -1.63 -1.16 -4.11
N TRP A 75 -1.57 -2.44 -4.43
CA TRP A 75 -1.80 -3.52 -3.48
C TRP A 75 -0.51 -4.29 -3.22
N TYR A 76 -0.27 -4.59 -1.95
CA TYR A 76 0.75 -5.50 -1.47
C TYR A 76 0.29 -6.18 -0.18
N THR A 77 -0.57 -7.19 -0.30
CA THR A 77 -1.14 -7.92 0.84
C THR A 77 -0.78 -9.40 0.77
N LEU A 78 -0.22 -9.95 1.84
CA LEU A 78 0.08 -11.38 1.95
C LEU A 78 -1.02 -12.10 2.72
N GLN A 79 -1.41 -13.28 2.21
CA GLN A 79 -2.46 -14.09 2.83
C GLN A 79 -2.09 -14.54 4.26
N SER A 80 -0.80 -14.78 4.51
CA SER A 80 -0.25 -15.15 5.82
C SER A 80 -0.31 -14.03 6.86
N ARG A 81 -0.61 -12.79 6.46
CA ARG A 81 -0.61 -11.59 7.32
C ARG A 81 -1.86 -10.75 7.15
N LYS A 82 -2.98 -11.40 6.82
CA LYS A 82 -4.28 -10.75 6.61
C LYS A 82 -4.79 -9.99 7.84
N ASP A 83 -4.31 -10.32 9.04
CA ASP A 83 -4.75 -9.73 10.30
C ASP A 83 -4.03 -8.41 10.64
N ASN A 84 -3.08 -7.97 9.80
CA ASN A 84 -2.43 -6.66 9.90
C ASN A 84 -2.62 -5.85 8.60
N PRO A 85 -3.87 -5.53 8.20
CA PRO A 85 -4.10 -4.73 7.01
C PRO A 85 -3.80 -3.25 7.28
N LEU A 86 -3.30 -2.56 6.26
CA LEU A 86 -3.06 -1.13 6.28
C LEU A 86 -3.53 -0.53 4.96
N THR A 87 -4.48 0.39 5.02
CA THR A 87 -4.88 1.21 3.87
C THR A 87 -4.45 2.64 4.11
N ILE A 88 -3.71 3.22 3.17
CA ILE A 88 -3.28 4.61 3.20
C ILE A 88 -3.95 5.31 2.02
N GLU A 89 -4.75 6.34 2.31
CA GLU A 89 -5.40 7.15 1.30
C GLU A 89 -4.55 8.36 0.94
N LEU A 90 -4.44 8.58 -0.36
CA LEU A 90 -3.58 9.60 -0.94
C LEU A 90 -4.36 10.55 -1.83
N GLU A 91 -3.92 11.79 -1.87
CA GLU A 91 -4.40 12.84 -2.76
C GLU A 91 -3.22 13.46 -3.52
N GLY A 92 -3.43 13.94 -4.75
CA GLY A 92 -2.36 14.51 -5.58
C GLY A 92 -1.35 13.49 -6.15
N GLU A 93 -1.49 12.21 -5.81
CA GLU A 93 -0.60 11.13 -6.28
C GLU A 93 -1.21 10.26 -7.40
N PRO A 94 -0.38 9.58 -8.22
CA PRO A 94 -0.87 8.63 -9.22
C PRO A 94 -1.67 7.48 -8.61
N TYR A 95 -1.31 7.07 -7.39
CA TYR A 95 -2.10 6.12 -6.60
C TYR A 95 -3.01 6.87 -5.65
N ARG A 96 -4.30 6.52 -5.65
CA ARG A 96 -5.27 6.99 -4.66
C ARG A 96 -5.19 6.24 -3.34
N ARG A 97 -4.70 4.98 -3.38
CA ARG A 97 -4.48 4.18 -2.17
C ARG A 97 -3.25 3.30 -2.26
N LEU A 98 -2.62 3.10 -1.11
CA LEU A 98 -1.71 1.99 -0.86
C LEU A 98 -2.40 1.01 0.09
N VAL A 99 -2.60 -0.23 -0.34
CA VAL A 99 -3.25 -1.29 0.44
C VAL A 99 -2.22 -2.37 0.73
N LEU A 100 -1.81 -2.48 1.99
CA LEU A 100 -0.59 -3.14 2.40
C LEU A 100 -0.84 -4.11 3.56
N THR A 101 0.02 -5.10 3.71
CA THR A 101 0.23 -5.82 4.97
C THR A 101 1.68 -5.64 5.40
N PRO A 102 2.00 -4.61 6.23
CA PRO A 102 3.37 -4.28 6.61
C PRO A 102 4.05 -5.40 7.41
N ASP A 103 5.37 -5.43 7.31
CA ASP A 103 6.22 -6.24 8.18
C ASP A 103 6.23 -5.64 9.60
N GLY A 104 6.39 -6.47 10.63
CA GLY A 104 6.49 -6.02 12.02
C GLY A 104 5.15 -5.89 12.76
N PRO A 105 5.14 -5.22 13.93
CA PRO A 105 3.95 -5.11 14.76
C PRO A 105 2.85 -4.26 14.08
N PRO A 106 1.59 -4.42 14.51
CA PRO A 106 0.50 -3.52 14.09
C PRO A 106 0.75 -2.09 14.60
N GLY A 107 -0.14 -1.16 14.26
CA GLY A 107 -0.07 0.23 14.73
C GLY A 107 0.43 1.24 13.70
N TRP A 108 0.65 0.81 12.45
CA TRP A 108 1.10 1.71 11.39
C TRP A 108 0.08 2.80 11.06
N ALA A 109 -1.22 2.50 11.13
CA ALA A 109 -2.26 3.48 10.86
C ALA A 109 -2.20 4.65 11.86
N GLU A 110 -2.12 4.34 13.16
CA GLU A 110 -1.99 5.30 14.24
C GLU A 110 -0.72 6.15 14.09
N ARG A 111 0.41 5.51 13.77
CA ARG A 111 1.69 6.18 13.55
C ARG A 111 1.64 7.16 12.37
N ILE A 112 1.07 6.74 11.24
CA ILE A 112 0.92 7.61 10.05
C ILE A 112 -0.03 8.76 10.37
N ASN A 113 -1.15 8.50 11.01
CA ASN A 113 -2.11 9.56 11.35
C ASN A 113 -1.56 10.57 12.36
N ALA A 114 -0.76 10.11 13.34
CA ALA A 114 -0.06 10.99 14.26
C ALA A 114 0.98 11.85 13.52
N TRP A 115 1.75 11.23 12.62
CA TRP A 115 2.72 11.93 11.78
C TRP A 115 2.06 12.95 10.86
N VAL A 116 0.93 12.66 10.22
CA VAL A 116 0.24 13.64 9.34
C VAL A 116 -0.23 14.87 10.11
N ARG A 117 -0.70 14.69 11.36
CA ARG A 117 -1.27 15.77 12.19
C ARG A 117 -0.24 16.66 12.92
N GLY A 118 0.95 16.14 13.24
CA GLY A 118 1.95 16.82 14.06
C GLY A 118 2.99 17.54 13.24
#